data_AF-A0A0F8VTP4-F1
#
_entry.id   AF-A0A0F8VTP4-F1
#
_cell.length_a   1.000
_cell.length_b   1.000
_cell.length_c   1.000
_cell.angle_alpha   90.00
_cell.angle_beta   90.00
_cell.angle_gamma   90.00
#
_symmetry.space_group_name_H-M   'P 1'
#
loop_
_entity.id
_entity.type
_entity.pdbx_description
1 polymer ?
#
loop_
_entity_poly.entity_id
_entity_poly.type
_entity_poly.pdbx_seq_one_letter_code
_entity_poly.pdbx_strand_id
1 'polypeptide(L)'
;HRFCIPVFEEFFRRIVEGGYAHLVKTFNGSFRTRFIKGTKSLSTHAYGCAIDINAEWGRRGHIFPHQQDRYPRRKVIDEGLLIFGVIWETMGGIWGGRFNPTDAMHFQWAE
;
A
#
# COMPACT_ATOMS: atom_id res chain seq x y z
N HIS A 1 11.33 10.28 4.96
CA HIS A 1 12.54 10.16 5.80
C HIS A 1 13.75 9.86 4.93
N ARG A 2 14.95 10.42 5.20
CA ARG A 2 16.13 10.22 4.32
C ARG A 2 16.51 8.75 4.12
N PHE A 3 16.31 7.90 5.14
CA PHE A 3 16.61 6.47 5.04
C PHE A 3 15.57 5.66 4.25
N CYS A 4 14.37 6.21 4.03
CA CYS A 4 13.34 5.55 3.22
C CYS A 4 13.38 5.95 1.74
N ILE A 5 14.13 7.00 1.38
CA ILE A 5 14.31 7.42 -0.01
C ILE A 5 14.80 6.26 -0.90
N PRO A 6 15.94 5.60 -0.61
CA PRO A 6 16.45 4.54 -1.48
C PRO A 6 15.50 3.33 -1.57
N VAL A 7 14.71 3.09 -0.51
CA VAL A 7 13.69 2.04 -0.50
C VAL A 7 12.56 2.36 -1.48
N PHE A 8 12.02 3.58 -1.43
CA PHE A 8 10.96 3.97 -2.35
C PHE A 8 11.45 4.08 -3.79
N GLU A 9 12.67 4.56 -4.01
CA GLU A 9 13.30 4.57 -5.34
C GLU A 9 13.43 3.16 -5.90
N GLU A 10 13.94 2.21 -5.10
CA GLU A 10 14.05 0.80 -5.50
C GLU A 10 12.68 0.19 -5.80
N PHE A 11 11.65 0.53 -5.00
CA PHE A 11 10.30 0.03 -5.21
C PHE A 11 9.72 0.48 -6.55
N PHE A 12 9.80 1.77 -6.86
CA PHE A 12 9.35 2.28 -8.15
C PHE A 12 10.22 1.79 -9.30
N ARG A 13 11.53 1.62 -9.10
CA ARG A 13 12.43 1.01 -10.09
C ARG A 13 11.97 -0.39 -10.47
N ARG A 14 11.65 -1.25 -9.50
CA ARG A 14 11.12 -2.60 -9.74
C ARG A 14 9.76 -2.59 -10.46
N ILE A 15 8.89 -1.64 -10.13
CA ILE A 15 7.61 -1.46 -10.84
C ILE A 15 7.85 -1.12 -12.31
N VAL A 16 8.78 -0.22 -12.61
CA VAL A 16 9.12 0.19 -13.98
C VAL A 16 9.79 -0.96 -14.75
N GLU A 17 10.81 -1.58 -14.17
CA GLU A 17 11.54 -2.69 -14.81
C GLU A 17 10.68 -3.94 -15.04
N GLY A 18 9.70 -4.18 -14.16
CA GLY A 18 8.71 -5.24 -14.33
C GLY A 18 7.64 -4.94 -15.38
N GLY A 19 7.63 -3.75 -16.00
CA GLY A 19 6.63 -3.33 -16.98
C GLY A 19 5.29 -2.91 -16.38
N TYR A 20 5.20 -2.71 -15.06
CA TYR A 20 3.96 -2.44 -14.34
C TYR A 20 3.66 -0.95 -14.12
N ALA A 21 4.47 -0.05 -14.68
CA ALA A 21 4.29 1.40 -14.52
C ALA A 21 2.88 1.88 -14.93
N HIS A 22 2.29 1.26 -15.95
CA HIS A 22 0.93 1.57 -16.42
C HIS A 22 -0.19 1.22 -15.42
N LEU A 23 0.11 0.43 -14.38
CA LEU A 23 -0.81 0.08 -13.31
C LEU A 23 -0.80 1.11 -12.16
N VAL A 24 0.14 2.07 -12.17
CA VAL A 24 0.15 3.18 -11.21
C VAL A 24 -0.85 4.24 -11.71
N LYS A 25 -2.00 4.33 -11.04
CA LYS A 25 -3.11 5.23 -11.38
C LYS A 25 -3.01 6.55 -10.61
N THR A 26 -2.69 6.48 -9.32
CA THR A 26 -2.58 7.66 -8.45
C THR A 26 -1.48 7.50 -7.42
N PHE A 27 -0.78 8.60 -7.14
CA PHE A 27 0.02 8.78 -5.93
C PHE A 27 -0.81 9.56 -4.90
N ASN A 28 -1.01 8.98 -3.72
CA ASN A 28 -1.93 9.53 -2.71
C ASN A 28 -1.20 10.08 -1.47
N GLY A 29 0.13 10.16 -1.54
CA GLY A 29 0.96 10.83 -0.55
C GLY A 29 1.89 9.89 0.20
N SER A 30 2.96 10.46 0.75
CA SER A 30 3.97 9.76 1.55
C SER A 30 4.26 10.43 2.90
N PHE A 31 3.59 11.55 3.18
CA PHE A 31 3.75 12.29 4.43
C PHE A 31 2.44 12.91 4.87
N ARG A 32 2.01 12.56 6.10
CA ARG A 32 0.85 13.17 6.76
C ARG A 32 0.93 12.93 8.26
N THR A 33 1.06 14.00 9.03
CA THR A 33 1.05 13.95 10.49
C THR A 33 -0.38 13.73 11.01
N ARG A 34 -0.70 12.51 11.43
CA ARG A 34 -2.00 12.14 12.02
C ARG A 34 -1.87 10.91 12.91
N PHE A 35 -2.83 10.73 13.81
CA PHE A 35 -3.04 9.45 14.49
C PHE A 35 -3.67 8.42 13.54
N ILE A 36 -3.41 7.14 13.79
CA ILE A 36 -4.15 6.05 13.18
C ILE A 36 -5.57 6.05 13.77
N LYS A 37 -6.58 5.95 12.90
CA LYS A 37 -8.00 6.05 13.30
C LYS A 37 -8.31 5.06 14.42
N GLY A 38 -8.83 5.57 15.53
CA GLY A 38 -9.20 4.74 16.69
C GLY A 38 -8.05 4.38 17.63
N THR A 39 -6.87 4.98 17.47
CA THR A 39 -5.69 4.73 18.31
C THR A 39 -5.05 6.03 18.78
N LYS A 40 -4.10 5.94 19.72
CA LYS A 40 -3.21 7.03 20.12
C LYS A 40 -1.84 6.98 19.43
N SER A 41 -1.63 6.04 18.50
CA SER A 41 -0.37 5.87 17.79
C SER A 41 -0.33 6.76 16.55
N LEU A 42 0.82 7.39 16.29
CA LEU A 42 1.05 8.12 15.05
C LEU A 42 1.08 7.15 13.87
N SER A 43 0.53 7.59 12.74
CA SER A 43 0.64 6.84 11.49
C SER A 43 2.07 6.83 10.99
N THR A 44 2.50 5.77 10.31
CA THR A 44 3.82 5.70 9.67
C THR A 44 4.06 6.80 8.63
N HIS A 45 2.99 7.34 8.04
CA HIS A 45 3.02 8.56 7.22
C HIS A 45 3.54 9.78 7.97
N ALA A 46 3.40 9.86 9.30
CA ALA A 46 3.92 10.96 10.10
C ALA A 46 5.45 10.95 10.19
N TYR A 47 6.08 9.79 9.96
CA TYR A 47 7.54 9.64 9.92
C TYR A 47 8.11 9.72 8.50
N GLY A 48 7.26 9.80 7.47
CA GLY A 48 7.66 9.74 6.07
C GLY A 48 8.28 8.38 5.69
N CYS A 49 7.74 7.31 6.29
CA CYS A 49 8.14 5.92 6.11
C CYS A 49 7.03 5.05 5.49
N ALA A 50 5.99 5.70 4.94
CA ALA A 50 4.91 5.04 4.21
C ALA A 50 4.54 5.82 2.94
N ILE A 51 3.88 5.14 2.02
CA ILE A 51 3.38 5.69 0.76
C ILE A 51 2.02 5.06 0.44
N ASP A 52 1.08 5.87 -0.02
CA ASP A 52 -0.21 5.40 -0.53
C ASP A 52 -0.25 5.49 -2.06
N ILE A 53 -0.59 4.39 -2.73
CA ILE A 53 -0.74 4.29 -4.19
C ILE A 53 -2.13 3.75 -4.50
N ASN A 54 -2.75 4.20 -5.60
CA ASN A 54 -4.06 3.73 -6.08
C ASN A 54 -5.15 3.71 -4.99
N ALA A 55 -5.21 4.75 -4.14
CA ALA A 55 -6.03 4.75 -2.94
C ALA A 55 -7.50 4.40 -3.17
N GLU A 56 -8.11 4.89 -4.25
CA GLU A 56 -9.51 4.59 -4.57
C GLU A 56 -9.79 3.09 -4.75
N TRP A 57 -8.79 2.34 -5.24
CA TRP A 57 -8.89 0.92 -5.54
C TRP A 57 -8.33 0.00 -4.43
N GLY A 58 -7.69 0.58 -3.41
CA GLY A 58 -7.06 -0.15 -2.31
C GLY A 58 -7.56 0.23 -0.93
N ARG A 59 -8.75 0.84 -0.83
CA ARG A 59 -9.26 1.40 0.43
C ARG A 59 -9.45 0.32 1.49
N ARG A 60 -9.43 0.77 2.74
CA ARG A 60 -9.66 -0.10 3.90
C ARG A 60 -10.89 -1.00 3.73
N GLY A 61 -10.71 -2.31 3.86
CA GLY A 61 -11.77 -3.31 3.77
C GLY A 61 -12.09 -3.82 2.36
N HIS A 62 -11.36 -3.38 1.32
CA HIS A 62 -11.36 -4.06 0.03
C HIS A 62 -10.81 -5.48 0.18
N ILE A 63 -11.37 -6.44 -0.54
CA ILE A 63 -11.05 -7.87 -0.37
C ILE A 63 -10.19 -8.40 -1.50
N PHE A 64 -9.52 -9.53 -1.25
CA PHE A 64 -8.80 -10.23 -2.31
C PHE A 64 -9.80 -10.85 -3.30
N PRO A 65 -9.42 -11.02 -4.59
CA PRO A 65 -10.31 -11.55 -5.62
C PRO A 65 -10.98 -12.88 -5.25
N HIS A 66 -10.23 -13.82 -4.65
CA HIS A 66 -10.73 -15.13 -4.24
C HIS A 66 -11.80 -15.08 -3.13
N GLN A 67 -12.02 -13.92 -2.51
CA GLN A 67 -13.01 -13.73 -1.45
C GLN A 67 -14.34 -13.17 -1.98
N GLN A 68 -14.42 -12.81 -3.27
CA GLN A 68 -15.59 -12.12 -3.84
C GLN A 68 -16.86 -12.96 -3.74
N ASP A 69 -16.78 -14.28 -3.96
CA ASP A 69 -17.93 -15.19 -3.85
C ASP A 69 -18.50 -15.21 -2.42
N ARG A 70 -17.63 -15.12 -1.41
CA ARG A 70 -18.03 -15.08 0.00
C ARG A 70 -18.58 -13.72 0.42
N TYR A 71 -18.14 -12.63 -0.23
CA TYR A 71 -18.48 -11.26 0.14
C TYR A 71 -18.83 -10.41 -1.09
N PRO A 72 -19.95 -10.72 -1.80
CA PRO A 72 -20.24 -10.17 -3.12
C PRO A 72 -20.48 -8.66 -3.17
N ARG A 73 -20.75 -8.03 -2.01
CA ARG A 73 -20.97 -6.58 -1.89
C ARG A 73 -19.69 -5.79 -1.60
N ARG A 74 -18.56 -6.47 -1.32
CA ARG A 74 -17.28 -5.79 -1.07
C ARG A 74 -16.57 -5.55 -2.41
N LYS A 75 -15.77 -4.47 -2.44
CA LYS A 75 -14.92 -4.15 -3.58
C LYS A 75 -13.65 -5.01 -3.51
N VAL A 76 -13.16 -5.42 -4.67
CA VAL A 76 -11.91 -6.18 -4.81
C VAL A 76 -10.72 -5.22 -4.87
N ILE A 77 -9.58 -5.63 -4.32
CA ILE A 77 -8.30 -4.95 -4.47
C ILE A 77 -7.87 -5.01 -5.93
N ASP A 78 -7.49 -3.86 -6.51
CA ASP A 78 -7.02 -3.79 -7.88
C ASP A 78 -5.72 -4.57 -8.11
N GLU A 79 -5.60 -5.16 -9.30
CA GLU A 79 -4.48 -6.03 -9.68
C GLU A 79 -3.12 -5.35 -9.51
N GLY A 80 -3.02 -4.05 -9.82
CA GLY A 80 -1.79 -3.30 -9.62
C GLY A 80 -1.33 -3.33 -8.17
N LEU A 81 -2.25 -3.18 -7.22
CA LEU A 81 -1.93 -3.23 -5.79
C LEU A 81 -1.54 -4.64 -5.33
N LEU A 82 -2.08 -5.69 -5.93
CA LEU A 82 -1.64 -7.07 -5.65
C LEU A 82 -0.19 -7.28 -6.08
N ILE A 83 0.17 -6.82 -7.29
CA ILE A 83 1.53 -6.90 -7.83
C ILE A 83 2.49 -6.05 -7.01
N PHE A 84 2.13 -4.79 -6.75
CA PHE A 84 2.94 -3.87 -5.95
C PHE A 84 3.13 -4.39 -4.53
N GLY A 85 2.10 -5.01 -3.94
CA GLY A 85 2.16 -5.68 -2.65
C GLY A 85 3.24 -6.75 -2.60
N VAL A 86 3.24 -7.64 -3.60
CA VAL A 86 4.26 -8.71 -3.73
C VAL A 86 5.66 -8.11 -3.87
N ILE A 87 5.85 -7.11 -4.76
CA ILE A 87 7.15 -6.44 -4.93
C ILE A 87 7.62 -5.84 -3.60
N TRP A 88 6.74 -5.11 -2.91
CA TRP A 88 7.05 -4.46 -1.65
C TRP A 88 7.44 -5.46 -0.55
N GLU A 89 6.67 -6.54 -0.41
CA GLU A 89 6.94 -7.61 0.56
C GLU A 89 8.27 -8.32 0.26
N THR A 90 8.63 -8.53 -1.02
CA THR A 90 9.93 -9.13 -1.39
C THR A 90 11.13 -8.26 -1.04
N MET A 91 10.92 -6.96 -0.88
CA MET A 91 11.95 -6.03 -0.39
C MET A 91 12.06 -6.02 1.13
N GLY A 92 11.14 -6.68 1.85
CA GLY A 92 11.05 -6.64 3.31
C GLY A 92 10.08 -5.57 3.84
N GLY A 93 9.31 -4.92 2.96
CA GLY A 93 8.31 -3.94 3.33
C GLY A 93 7.03 -4.57 3.88
N ILE A 94 6.32 -3.83 4.73
CA ILE A 94 5.01 -4.22 5.27
C ILE A 94 3.93 -3.62 4.37
N TRP A 95 3.09 -4.49 3.80
CA TRP A 95 1.98 -4.07 2.94
C TRP A 95 0.64 -4.13 3.68
N GLY A 96 -0.10 -3.03 3.62
CA GLY A 96 -1.41 -2.91 4.27
C GLY A 96 -2.46 -3.87 3.73
N GLY A 97 -2.25 -4.49 2.56
CA GLY A 97 -3.08 -5.60 2.06
C GLY A 97 -3.12 -6.81 3.00
N ARG A 98 -2.16 -6.94 3.93
CA ARG A 98 -2.13 -7.99 4.97
C ARG A 98 -2.83 -7.62 6.26
N PHE A 99 -3.24 -6.35 6.42
CA PHE A 99 -3.92 -5.91 7.64
C PHE A 99 -5.33 -6.48 7.73
N ASN A 100 -5.89 -6.47 8.94
CA ASN A 100 -7.29 -6.82 9.17
C ASN A 100 -8.05 -5.69 9.91
N PRO A 101 -9.01 -5.03 9.25
CA PRO A 101 -9.31 -5.10 7.82
C PRO A 101 -8.15 -4.55 6.98
N THR A 102 -8.06 -5.03 5.75
CA THR A 102 -7.07 -4.67 4.74
C THR A 102 -6.97 -3.16 4.54
N ASP A 103 -5.83 -2.67 4.09
CA ASP A 103 -5.58 -1.30 3.63
C ASP A 103 -4.58 -1.33 2.46
N ALA A 104 -5.00 -1.93 1.34
CA ALA A 104 -4.12 -2.35 0.25
C ALA A 104 -3.38 -1.21 -0.48
N MET A 105 -3.85 0.03 -0.34
CA MET A 105 -3.15 1.20 -0.85
C MET A 105 -1.88 1.55 -0.08
N HIS A 106 -1.75 1.10 1.18
CA HIS A 106 -0.72 1.55 2.12
C HIS A 106 0.50 0.62 2.10
N PHE A 107 1.67 1.19 1.86
CA PHE A 107 2.96 0.50 1.87
C PHE A 107 3.86 1.18 2.90
N GLN A 108 4.37 0.44 3.89
CA GLN A 108 5.25 0.99 4.93
C GLN A 108 6.54 0.19 5.10
N TRP A 109 7.62 0.87 5.46
CA TRP A 109 8.93 0.25 5.66
C TRP A 109 9.25 -0.06 7.13
N ALA A 110 8.60 0.64 8.06
CA ALA A 110 8.82 0.49 9.49
C ALA A 110 7.50 0.56 10.26
N GLU A 111 7.49 0.01 11.48
CA GLU A 111 6.42 0.14 12.49
C GLU A 111 6.85 1.03 13.66
#